data_AF-A0A356W8Z7-F1
#
_entry.id   AF-A0A356W8Z7-F1
#
_cell.length_a   1.000
_cell.length_b   1.000
_cell.length_c   1.000
_cell.angle_alpha   90.00
_cell.angle_beta   90.00
_cell.angle_gamma   90.00
#
_symmetry.space_group_name_H-M   'P 1'
#
loop_
_entity.id
_entity.type
_entity.pdbx_description
1 polymer ?
#
loop_
_entity_poly.entity_id
_entity_poly.type
_entity_poly.pdbx_seq_one_letter_code
_entity_poly.pdbx_strand_id
1 'polypeptide(L)'
;MSQTGPWSVKGIDQRARDAAREAAHAEGITLGEYLNRLLMSVEAPRPNEVAYPFENRRPTPNAANDTLDKLTRRIEATEARSTLAITGMDHTILGLVARLEDAEQNSSAISGHVEGLIEELRETHSALQSKVQKLEADDSSRENLEALKSLEQALGKLASHVFEESELAQNETQAIKGRVETGFADLTDRVESMEVKVEHTLSDAASRVERAVDQAELRAEGTARELADRLSNLETHVNLRLSGVDKTDERLAGVEARVAQSVESVENTLTRTQDRLNRAETTTDAALLSLESTFNNLDAKIETLSKTVEPDLADRLRAEFESRFEEIMSTVRSTVDTARAELAEEIARAATGTSEETVADLKSGLDDVREKLTAGEDRQIQDMDAVSSEIKRIGDLVGSRMEDFGANLDKRVNASEQRSAEAISQIGDQVATVASRLQARQDKALQTLAGEIDENRKRADQKLSEALSGISERLEEVQTQTATSLSPIQKAMASLATRLEMLEDTAAPFQSAKAEPKDLATMEAINETDRLLEEFQEDDTSSDLLADEYDAEFE
;
A
#
# COMPACT_ATOMS: atom_id res chain seq x y z
N MET A 1 18.99 -49.05 -43.87
CA MET A 1 19.40 -47.66 -44.16
C MET A 1 18.15 -46.79 -44.10
N SER A 2 17.85 -46.21 -42.94
CA SER A 2 16.71 -45.32 -42.75
C SER A 2 17.09 -43.89 -43.10
N GLN A 3 16.64 -43.43 -44.28
CA GLN A 3 16.65 -42.01 -44.60
C GLN A 3 15.53 -41.32 -43.79
N THR A 4 15.89 -40.73 -42.66
CA THR A 4 15.05 -39.74 -41.96
C THR A 4 15.21 -38.40 -42.66
N GLY A 5 14.16 -37.97 -43.36
CA GLY A 5 14.10 -36.64 -43.98
C GLY A 5 14.16 -35.51 -42.94
N PRO A 6 14.65 -34.32 -43.32
CA PRO A 6 14.84 -33.20 -42.39
C PRO A 6 13.48 -32.61 -41.97
N TRP A 7 13.24 -32.58 -40.66
CA TRP A 7 12.14 -31.88 -40.01
C TRP A 7 12.09 -30.40 -40.45
N SER A 8 10.95 -29.98 -41.00
CA SER A 8 10.73 -28.60 -41.45
C SER A 8 10.34 -27.73 -40.26
N VAL A 9 11.21 -26.80 -39.89
CA VAL A 9 11.12 -25.89 -38.72
C VAL A 9 10.22 -24.66 -38.98
N LYS A 10 9.23 -24.77 -39.88
CA LYS A 10 8.40 -23.62 -40.31
C LYS A 10 7.08 -23.62 -39.54
N GLY A 11 7.03 -22.89 -38.42
CA GLY A 11 5.81 -22.67 -37.62
C GLY A 11 5.97 -22.83 -36.10
N ILE A 12 7.13 -23.28 -35.61
CA ILE A 12 7.39 -23.42 -34.16
C ILE A 12 7.84 -22.09 -33.58
N ASP A 13 7.29 -21.73 -32.43
CA ASP A 13 7.60 -20.50 -31.68
C ASP A 13 9.11 -20.34 -31.47
N GLN A 14 9.63 -19.12 -31.68
CA GLN A 14 11.05 -18.82 -31.55
C GLN A 14 11.56 -19.14 -30.15
N ARG A 15 10.76 -18.89 -29.11
CA ARG A 15 11.10 -19.16 -27.72
C ARG A 15 11.22 -20.66 -27.44
N ALA A 16 10.35 -21.47 -28.04
CA ALA A 16 10.41 -22.92 -27.91
C ALA A 16 11.65 -23.51 -28.58
N ARG A 17 12.10 -22.93 -29.71
CA ARG A 17 13.33 -23.35 -30.40
C ARG A 17 14.57 -23.01 -29.60
N ASP A 18 14.60 -21.83 -28.99
CA ASP A 18 15.73 -21.38 -28.20
C ASP A 18 15.82 -22.17 -26.88
N ALA A 19 14.70 -22.45 -26.22
CA ALA A 19 14.64 -23.33 -25.05
C ALA A 19 15.08 -24.77 -25.35
N ALA A 20 14.67 -25.34 -26.48
CA ALA A 20 15.10 -26.67 -26.90
C ALA A 20 16.60 -26.71 -27.25
N ARG A 21 17.13 -25.64 -27.85
CA ARG A 21 18.56 -25.51 -28.14
C ARG A 21 19.37 -25.41 -26.85
N GLU A 22 18.90 -24.64 -25.88
CA GLU A 22 19.55 -24.46 -24.59
C GLU A 22 19.54 -25.76 -23.75
N ALA A 23 18.42 -26.48 -23.73
CA ALA A 23 18.33 -27.78 -23.07
C ALA A 23 19.26 -28.83 -23.71
N ALA A 24 19.34 -28.87 -25.05
CA ALA A 24 20.28 -29.73 -25.76
C ALA A 24 21.74 -29.37 -25.43
N HIS A 25 22.05 -28.08 -25.33
CA HIS A 25 23.39 -27.59 -25.00
C HIS A 25 23.80 -27.90 -23.56
N ALA A 26 22.84 -27.82 -22.62
CA ALA A 26 23.05 -28.19 -21.22
C ALA A 26 23.35 -29.70 -21.06
N GLU A 27 22.75 -30.55 -21.91
CA GLU A 27 23.01 -31.99 -21.94
C GLU A 27 24.22 -32.38 -22.82
N GLY A 28 24.88 -31.41 -23.46
CA GLY A 28 26.07 -31.66 -24.30
C GLY A 28 25.78 -32.47 -25.57
N ILE A 29 24.52 -32.56 -26.00
CA ILE A 29 24.09 -33.31 -27.18
C ILE A 29 23.54 -32.38 -28.26
N THR A 30 23.53 -32.85 -29.50
CA THR A 30 23.01 -32.03 -30.61
C THR A 30 21.49 -31.89 -30.50
N LEU A 31 20.93 -30.75 -30.96
CA LEU A 31 19.48 -30.51 -30.93
C LEU A 31 18.69 -31.64 -31.62
N GLY A 32 19.21 -32.19 -32.72
CA GLY A 32 18.58 -33.31 -33.43
C GLY A 32 18.55 -34.59 -32.59
N GLU A 33 19.61 -34.86 -31.83
CA GLU A 33 19.70 -36.04 -30.96
C GLU A 33 18.91 -35.87 -29.66
N TYR A 34 18.88 -34.66 -29.10
CA TYR A 34 18.00 -34.28 -28.00
C TYR A 34 16.53 -34.46 -28.36
N LEU A 35 16.11 -33.96 -29.53
CA LEU A 35 14.74 -34.13 -30.02
C LEU A 35 14.41 -35.59 -30.37
N ASN A 36 15.35 -36.33 -30.95
CA ASN A 36 15.15 -37.74 -31.24
C ASN A 36 15.02 -38.56 -29.95
N ARG A 37 15.84 -38.28 -28.92
CA ARG A 37 15.71 -38.88 -27.59
C ARG A 37 14.40 -38.50 -26.92
N LEU A 38 13.98 -37.24 -27.01
CA LEU A 38 12.70 -36.78 -26.48
C LEU A 38 11.54 -37.54 -27.15
N LEU A 39 11.52 -37.62 -28.48
CA LEU A 39 10.50 -38.33 -29.25
C LEU A 39 10.51 -39.85 -29.03
N MET A 40 11.68 -40.45 -28.81
CA MET A 40 11.79 -41.88 -28.47
C MET A 40 11.46 -42.17 -27.00
N SER A 41 11.62 -41.19 -26.10
CA SER A 41 11.22 -41.29 -24.69
C SER A 41 9.72 -41.10 -24.46
N VAL A 42 9.03 -40.47 -25.42
CA VAL A 42 7.57 -40.51 -25.50
C VAL A 42 7.17 -41.82 -26.18
N GLU A 43 7.17 -42.89 -25.40
CA GLU A 43 6.65 -44.18 -25.86
C GLU A 43 5.20 -44.02 -26.32
N ALA A 44 4.84 -44.63 -27.46
CA ALA A 44 3.48 -44.56 -27.98
C ALA A 44 2.49 -45.06 -26.91
N PRO A 45 1.34 -44.38 -26.69
CA PRO A 45 0.38 -44.82 -25.68
C PRO A 45 -0.09 -46.22 -26.03
N ARG A 46 0.22 -47.20 -25.18
CA ARG A 46 -0.49 -48.48 -25.22
C ARG A 46 -1.92 -48.19 -24.79
N PRO A 47 -2.94 -48.57 -25.58
CA PRO A 47 -4.32 -48.40 -25.17
C PRO A 47 -4.55 -49.29 -23.95
N ASN A 48 -4.73 -48.67 -22.78
CA ASN A 48 -5.13 -49.24 -21.47
C ASN A 48 -4.09 -49.33 -20.34
N GLU A 49 -2.96 -48.64 -20.37
CA GLU A 49 -2.15 -48.44 -19.15
C GLU A 49 -2.29 -47.01 -18.62
N VAL A 50 -2.95 -46.90 -17.47
CA VAL A 50 -3.01 -45.69 -16.67
C VAL A 50 -1.58 -45.37 -16.23
N ALA A 51 -1.05 -44.23 -16.66
CA ALA A 51 0.22 -43.72 -16.19
C ALA A 51 0.17 -43.56 -14.67
N TYR A 52 1.03 -44.29 -13.95
CA TYR A 52 1.21 -44.05 -12.53
C TYR A 52 1.75 -42.63 -12.34
N PRO A 53 1.27 -41.90 -11.33
CA PRO A 53 1.54 -40.48 -11.19
C PRO A 53 3.02 -40.27 -10.84
N PHE A 54 3.61 -39.21 -11.38
CA PHE A 54 4.75 -38.56 -10.75
C PHE A 54 4.43 -38.38 -9.26
N GLU A 55 5.33 -38.85 -8.41
CA GLU A 55 5.19 -38.76 -6.97
C GLU A 55 4.80 -37.34 -6.56
N ASN A 56 3.59 -37.21 -6.02
CA ASN A 56 3.12 -36.05 -5.30
C ASN A 56 4.19 -35.64 -4.28
N ARG A 57 4.99 -34.60 -4.57
CA ARG A 57 5.47 -33.77 -3.47
C ARG A 57 4.24 -33.07 -2.93
N ARG A 58 3.68 -33.67 -1.87
CA ARG A 58 2.63 -33.09 -1.03
C ARG A 58 2.93 -31.60 -0.87
N PRO A 59 1.95 -30.70 -1.11
CA PRO A 59 2.11 -29.31 -0.76
C PRO A 59 2.39 -29.28 0.74
N THR A 60 3.57 -28.81 1.13
CA THR A 60 3.87 -28.65 2.55
C THR A 60 2.86 -27.67 3.13
N PRO A 61 2.28 -27.93 4.32
CA PRO A 61 1.27 -27.08 4.96
C PRO A 61 1.72 -25.64 5.27
N ASN A 62 2.89 -25.19 4.79
CA ASN A 62 3.57 -23.95 5.13
C ASN A 62 3.36 -22.77 4.16
N ALA A 63 2.66 -22.90 3.02
CA ALA A 63 2.55 -21.78 2.06
C ALA A 63 1.86 -20.51 2.64
N ALA A 64 0.88 -20.68 3.54
CA ALA A 64 0.28 -19.57 4.28
C ALA A 64 1.12 -19.10 5.50
N ASN A 65 2.05 -19.93 6.00
CA ASN A 65 3.04 -19.53 7.00
C ASN A 65 4.04 -18.62 6.32
N ASP A 66 4.42 -18.91 5.07
CA ASP A 66 5.29 -18.04 4.30
C ASP A 66 4.66 -16.67 4.03
N THR A 67 3.35 -16.55 3.83
CA THR A 67 2.72 -15.23 3.62
C THR A 67 2.61 -14.44 4.92
N LEU A 68 2.25 -15.08 6.03
CA LEU A 68 2.21 -14.45 7.36
C LEU A 68 3.62 -14.13 7.88
N ASP A 69 4.60 -14.99 7.63
CA ASP A 69 6.03 -14.76 7.91
C ASP A 69 6.58 -13.64 7.02
N LYS A 70 6.13 -13.53 5.76
CA LYS A 70 6.50 -12.40 4.88
C LYS A 70 5.89 -11.10 5.36
N LEU A 71 4.62 -11.09 5.78
CA LEU A 71 4.00 -9.89 6.35
C LEU A 71 4.72 -9.49 7.63
N THR A 72 5.03 -10.47 8.48
CA THR A 72 5.83 -10.31 9.70
C THR A 72 7.19 -9.70 9.41
N ARG A 73 7.94 -10.25 8.45
CA ARG A 73 9.25 -9.74 8.02
C ARG A 73 9.16 -8.35 7.37
N ARG A 74 8.09 -8.05 6.61
CA ARG A 74 7.87 -6.71 6.06
C ARG A 74 7.63 -5.69 7.16
N ILE A 75 6.82 -6.06 8.15
CA ILE A 75 6.55 -5.22 9.32
C ILE A 75 7.85 -5.03 10.12
N GLU A 76 8.64 -6.08 10.37
CA GLU A 76 9.97 -5.96 11.00
C GLU A 76 10.91 -5.06 10.20
N ALA A 77 10.93 -5.20 8.87
CA ALA A 77 11.77 -4.36 8.02
C ALA A 77 11.31 -2.90 7.98
N THR A 78 10.00 -2.62 8.09
CA THR A 78 9.51 -1.23 8.22
C THR A 78 9.77 -0.67 9.62
N GLU A 79 9.66 -1.48 10.67
CA GLU A 79 9.91 -1.10 12.06
C GLU A 79 11.40 -0.82 12.32
N ALA A 80 12.29 -1.69 11.82
CA ALA A 80 13.73 -1.48 11.86
C ALA A 80 14.16 -0.23 11.08
N ARG A 81 13.50 0.07 9.96
CA ARG A 81 13.73 1.32 9.21
C ARG A 81 13.23 2.55 9.97
N SER A 82 12.07 2.47 10.62
CA SER A 82 11.51 3.59 11.37
C SER A 82 12.34 3.90 12.61
N THR A 83 12.80 2.89 13.35
CA THR A 83 13.71 3.06 14.50
C THR A 83 15.06 3.64 14.06
N LEU A 84 15.64 3.14 12.96
CA LEU A 84 16.89 3.69 12.40
C LEU A 84 16.72 5.14 11.91
N ALA A 85 15.58 5.47 11.28
CA ALA A 85 15.29 6.83 10.85
C ALA A 85 15.15 7.78 12.04
N ILE A 86 14.47 7.35 13.12
CA ILE A 86 14.35 8.10 14.37
C ILE A 86 15.73 8.33 15.01
N THR A 87 16.57 7.30 15.13
CA THR A 87 17.95 7.47 15.65
C THR A 87 18.82 8.33 14.73
N GLY A 88 18.60 8.25 13.41
CA GLY A 88 19.25 9.12 12.43
C GLY A 88 18.87 10.59 12.64
N MET A 89 17.60 10.87 12.95
CA MET A 89 17.10 12.20 13.31
C MET A 89 17.74 12.72 14.60
N ASP A 90 17.94 11.90 15.63
CA ASP A 90 18.67 12.30 16.84
C ASP A 90 20.10 12.76 16.51
N HIS A 91 20.80 12.03 15.64
CA HIS A 91 22.17 12.39 15.26
C HIS A 91 22.22 13.68 14.41
N THR A 92 21.23 13.91 13.53
CA THR A 92 21.16 15.17 12.77
C THR A 92 20.82 16.36 13.67
N ILE A 93 19.93 16.19 14.65
CA ILE A 93 19.60 17.22 15.65
C ILE A 93 20.85 17.55 16.48
N LEU A 94 21.58 16.55 17.00
CA LEU A 94 22.82 16.77 17.74
C LEU A 94 23.90 17.44 16.87
N GLY A 95 24.01 17.05 15.60
CA GLY A 95 24.94 17.67 14.65
C GLY A 95 24.60 19.13 14.34
N LEU A 96 23.31 19.47 14.23
CA LEU A 96 22.83 20.83 14.06
C LEU A 96 23.12 21.68 15.30
N VAL A 97 22.91 21.14 16.51
CA VAL A 97 23.24 21.81 17.77
C VAL A 97 24.74 22.09 17.87
N ALA A 98 25.60 21.10 17.58
CA ALA A 98 27.05 21.28 17.62
C ALA A 98 27.54 22.34 16.62
N ARG A 99 26.99 22.36 15.40
CA ARG A 99 27.31 23.40 14.39
C ARG A 99 26.85 24.79 14.81
N LEU A 100 25.69 24.88 15.48
CA LEU A 100 25.20 26.15 15.99
C LEU A 100 26.08 26.68 17.14
N GLU A 101 26.54 25.80 18.02
CA GLU A 101 27.49 26.13 19.10
C GLU A 101 28.85 26.60 18.54
N ASP A 102 29.40 25.92 17.53
CA ASP A 102 30.63 26.33 16.85
C ASP A 102 30.50 27.69 16.16
N ALA A 103 29.38 27.93 15.46
CA ALA A 103 29.12 29.21 14.80
C ALA A 103 28.99 30.36 15.83
N GLU A 104 28.40 30.09 16.99
CA GLU A 104 28.25 31.06 18.07
C GLU A 104 29.59 31.39 18.75
N GLN A 105 30.43 30.40 19.03
CA GLN A 105 31.77 30.64 19.58
C GLN A 105 32.61 31.50 18.65
N ASN A 106 32.53 31.22 17.35
CA ASN A 106 33.26 31.99 16.34
C ASN A 106 32.75 33.44 16.26
N SER A 107 31.43 33.66 16.33
CA SER A 107 30.83 35.00 16.36
C SER A 107 31.21 35.78 17.63
N SER A 108 31.24 35.14 18.80
CA SER A 108 31.65 35.76 20.06
C SER A 108 33.13 36.19 20.03
N ALA A 109 34.01 35.39 19.42
CA ALA A 109 35.42 35.73 19.27
C ALA A 109 35.62 36.95 18.35
N ILE A 110 34.87 37.01 17.24
CA ILE A 110 34.88 38.14 16.31
C ILE A 110 34.39 39.42 17.01
N SER A 111 33.31 39.35 17.79
CA SER A 111 32.79 40.50 18.53
C SER A 111 33.80 41.06 19.52
N GLY A 112 34.48 40.19 20.27
CA GLY A 112 35.53 40.61 21.21
C GLY A 112 36.74 41.27 20.54
N HIS A 113 37.10 40.84 19.34
CA HIS A 113 38.18 41.46 18.56
C HIS A 113 37.78 42.85 18.04
N VAL A 114 36.56 43.01 17.53
CA VAL A 114 36.03 44.31 17.08
C VAL A 114 35.96 45.31 18.24
N GLU A 115 35.55 44.87 19.43
CA GLU A 115 35.50 45.72 20.63
C GLU A 115 36.91 46.22 21.05
N GLY A 116 37.92 45.35 20.95
CA GLY A 116 39.31 45.71 21.24
C GLY A 116 39.86 46.76 20.26
N LEU A 117 39.59 46.61 18.96
CA LEU A 117 39.99 47.58 17.94
C LEU A 117 39.32 48.94 18.11
N ILE A 118 38.05 48.96 18.52
CA ILE A 118 37.32 50.21 18.78
C ILE A 118 37.93 50.95 19.98
N GLU A 119 38.38 50.24 21.01
CA GLU A 119 39.02 50.86 22.17
C GLU A 119 40.40 51.42 21.83
N GLU A 120 41.20 50.71 21.04
CA GLU A 120 42.53 51.15 20.60
C GLU A 120 42.44 52.38 19.66
N LEU A 121 41.45 52.40 18.76
CA LEU A 121 41.12 53.58 17.95
C LEU A 121 40.66 54.78 18.79
N ARG A 122 39.90 54.56 19.87
CA ARG A 122 39.49 55.63 20.77
C ARG A 122 40.65 56.20 21.57
N GLU A 123 41.54 55.35 22.06
CA GLU A 123 42.72 55.78 22.81
C GLU A 123 43.66 56.61 21.93
N THR A 124 43.90 56.16 20.69
CA THR A 124 44.71 56.92 19.73
C THR A 124 44.04 58.23 19.33
N HIS A 125 42.72 58.26 19.13
CA HIS A 125 41.97 59.48 18.82
C HIS A 125 42.01 60.49 19.99
N SER A 126 41.82 60.04 21.22
CA SER A 126 41.90 60.89 22.43
C SER A 126 43.30 61.49 22.60
N ALA A 127 44.35 60.69 22.40
CA ALA A 127 45.74 61.15 22.44
C ALA A 127 46.04 62.19 21.34
N LEU A 128 45.45 62.03 20.16
CA LEU A 128 45.58 62.97 19.05
C LEU A 128 44.86 64.29 19.37
N GLN A 129 43.64 64.22 19.90
CA GLN A 129 42.83 65.37 20.28
C GLN A 129 43.48 66.20 21.40
N SER A 130 44.01 65.57 22.45
CA SER A 130 44.73 66.25 23.53
C SER A 130 45.99 66.98 23.02
N LYS A 131 46.67 66.42 22.02
CA LYS A 131 47.86 67.04 21.41
C LYS A 131 47.51 68.21 20.51
N VAL A 132 46.42 68.12 19.75
CA VAL A 132 45.90 69.24 18.93
C VAL A 132 45.50 70.39 19.85
N GLN A 133 44.78 70.11 20.94
CA GLN A 133 44.37 71.13 21.89
C GLN A 133 45.55 71.84 22.58
N LYS A 134 46.65 71.14 22.86
CA LYS A 134 47.90 71.76 23.36
C LYS A 134 48.56 72.67 22.31
N LEU A 135 48.47 72.29 21.05
CA LEU A 135 49.02 73.06 19.92
C LEU A 135 48.20 74.33 19.64
N GLU A 136 46.90 74.29 19.94
CA GLU A 136 46.00 75.45 19.84
C GLU A 136 46.14 76.41 21.03
N ALA A 137 46.56 75.93 22.21
CA ALA A 137 46.67 76.73 23.42
C ALA A 137 48.01 77.48 23.57
N ASP A 138 49.10 76.95 23.03
CA ASP A 138 50.43 77.55 23.12
C ASP A 138 50.79 78.33 21.84
N ASP A 139 50.93 79.66 21.91
CA ASP A 139 51.40 80.52 20.80
C ASP A 139 52.94 80.51 20.61
N SER A 140 53.63 79.68 21.40
CA SER A 140 55.09 79.59 21.43
C SER A 140 55.60 78.74 20.26
N SER A 141 56.34 79.36 19.31
CA SER A 141 56.77 78.70 18.06
C SER A 141 57.68 77.48 18.28
N ARG A 142 58.27 77.33 19.47
CA ARG A 142 59.21 76.25 19.78
C ARG A 142 58.51 75.02 20.35
N GLU A 143 57.54 75.20 21.23
CA GLU A 143 56.70 74.10 21.73
C GLU A 143 55.75 73.59 20.64
N ASN A 144 55.25 74.47 19.76
CA ASN A 144 54.47 74.06 18.60
C ASN A 144 55.25 73.19 17.62
N LEU A 145 56.56 73.43 17.42
CA LEU A 145 57.39 72.56 16.59
C LEU A 145 57.60 71.18 17.22
N GLU A 146 57.74 71.08 18.53
CA GLU A 146 57.86 69.81 19.24
C GLU A 146 56.51 69.05 19.26
N ALA A 147 55.39 69.76 19.44
CA ALA A 147 54.05 69.21 19.37
C ALA A 147 53.72 68.69 17.97
N LEU A 148 54.03 69.46 16.91
CA LEU A 148 53.89 69.06 15.51
C LEU A 148 54.74 67.82 15.19
N LYS A 149 55.99 67.77 15.67
CA LYS A 149 56.86 66.60 15.48
C LYS A 149 56.31 65.36 16.18
N SER A 150 55.71 65.52 17.36
CA SER A 150 55.06 64.41 18.08
C SER A 150 53.75 63.96 17.42
N LEU A 151 53.02 64.89 16.79
CA LEU A 151 51.80 64.63 16.03
C LEU A 151 52.14 63.88 14.73
N GLU A 152 53.17 64.33 14.02
CA GLU A 152 53.74 63.64 12.85
C GLU A 152 54.18 62.23 13.22
N GLN A 153 54.82 62.04 14.38
CA GLN A 153 55.24 60.72 14.84
C GLN A 153 54.04 59.82 15.25
N ALA A 154 52.98 60.39 15.82
CA ALA A 154 51.75 59.66 16.16
C ALA A 154 50.95 59.29 14.90
N LEU A 155 50.83 60.22 13.94
CA LEU A 155 50.23 59.97 12.63
C LEU A 155 51.04 58.97 11.81
N GLY A 156 52.37 59.02 11.88
CA GLY A 156 53.25 58.04 11.25
C GLY A 156 53.08 56.64 11.84
N LYS A 157 52.91 56.53 13.17
CA LYS A 157 52.57 55.26 13.83
C LYS A 157 51.16 54.77 13.48
N LEU A 158 50.17 55.65 13.47
CA LEU A 158 48.79 55.31 13.08
C LEU A 158 48.73 54.88 11.61
N ALA A 159 49.42 55.60 10.72
CA ALA A 159 49.52 55.21 9.31
C ALA A 159 50.21 53.85 9.16
N SER A 160 51.34 53.62 9.86
CA SER A 160 52.01 52.32 9.84
C SER A 160 51.10 51.20 10.37
N HIS A 161 50.37 51.45 11.45
CA HIS A 161 49.47 50.45 12.04
C HIS A 161 48.26 50.19 11.14
N VAL A 162 47.65 51.22 10.54
CA VAL A 162 46.55 51.06 9.57
C VAL A 162 47.03 50.32 8.32
N PHE A 163 48.26 50.53 7.87
CA PHE A 163 48.83 49.79 6.75
C PHE A 163 49.13 48.32 7.13
N GLU A 164 49.73 48.05 8.29
CA GLU A 164 49.96 46.69 8.80
C GLU A 164 48.64 45.95 9.05
N GLU A 165 47.63 46.63 9.60
CA GLU A 165 46.29 46.09 9.85
C GLU A 165 45.57 45.80 8.53
N SER A 166 45.65 46.72 7.56
CA SER A 166 45.09 46.53 6.21
C SER A 166 45.73 45.32 5.51
N GLU A 167 47.04 45.12 5.68
CA GLU A 167 47.77 43.98 5.14
C GLU A 167 47.44 42.67 5.88
N LEU A 168 47.29 42.70 7.20
CA LEU A 168 46.84 41.58 8.02
C LEU A 168 45.39 41.20 7.69
N ALA A 169 44.48 42.16 7.60
CA ALA A 169 43.09 41.95 7.22
C ALA A 169 42.97 41.41 5.79
N GLN A 170 43.80 41.87 4.85
CA GLN A 170 43.88 41.28 3.52
C GLN A 170 44.36 39.82 3.56
N ASN A 171 45.44 39.54 4.28
CA ASN A 171 45.97 38.19 4.43
C ASN A 171 44.97 37.25 5.11
N GLU A 172 44.26 37.73 6.12
CA GLU A 172 43.25 36.96 6.85
C GLU A 172 42.00 36.72 5.99
N THR A 173 41.55 37.73 5.22
CA THR A 173 40.49 37.56 4.21
C THR A 173 40.90 36.56 3.13
N GLN A 174 42.16 36.58 2.72
CA GLN A 174 42.71 35.64 1.73
C GLN A 174 42.84 34.22 2.30
N ALA A 175 43.18 34.09 3.59
CA ALA A 175 43.20 32.82 4.30
C ALA A 175 41.79 32.26 4.57
N ILE A 176 40.81 33.11 4.87
CA ILE A 176 39.40 32.74 4.97
C ILE A 176 38.90 32.29 3.60
N LYS A 177 39.18 33.05 2.53
CA LYS A 177 38.84 32.67 1.16
C LYS A 177 39.45 31.33 0.78
N GLY A 178 40.73 31.10 1.07
CA GLY A 178 41.40 29.82 0.82
C GLY A 178 40.77 28.65 1.59
N ARG A 179 40.40 28.85 2.87
CA ARG A 179 39.68 27.83 3.65
C ARG A 179 38.28 27.56 3.11
N VAL A 180 37.56 28.60 2.69
CA VAL A 180 36.22 28.49 2.11
C VAL A 180 36.28 27.76 0.78
N GLU A 181 37.21 28.10 -0.11
CA GLU A 181 37.44 27.40 -1.38
C GLU A 181 37.83 25.93 -1.15
N THR A 182 38.70 25.66 -0.17
CA THR A 182 39.06 24.27 0.20
C THR A 182 37.86 23.51 0.78
N GLY A 183 37.04 24.16 1.61
CA GLY A 183 35.83 23.58 2.18
C GLY A 183 34.75 23.29 1.12
N PHE A 184 34.60 24.17 0.13
CA PHE A 184 33.72 23.93 -1.02
C PHE A 184 34.26 22.80 -1.91
N ALA A 185 35.57 22.69 -2.09
CA ALA A 185 36.17 21.55 -2.80
C ALA A 185 35.91 20.22 -2.07
N ASP A 186 36.16 20.15 -0.75
CA ASP A 186 35.86 18.95 0.05
C ASP A 186 34.36 18.62 0.08
N LEU A 187 33.50 19.64 0.15
CA LEU A 187 32.06 19.45 0.08
C LEU A 187 31.64 18.91 -1.29
N THR A 188 32.22 19.42 -2.37
CA THR A 188 31.96 18.95 -3.74
C THR A 188 32.38 17.49 -3.89
N ASP A 189 33.58 17.12 -3.45
CA ASP A 189 34.08 15.75 -3.48
C ASP A 189 33.20 14.80 -2.64
N ARG A 190 32.71 15.26 -1.47
CA ARG A 190 31.80 14.49 -0.63
C ARG A 190 30.41 14.35 -1.24
N VAL A 191 29.89 15.38 -1.89
CA VAL A 191 28.59 15.33 -2.59
C VAL A 191 28.68 14.38 -3.78
N GLU A 192 29.75 14.44 -4.58
CA GLU A 192 29.98 13.52 -5.69
C GLU A 192 30.12 12.07 -5.17
N SER A 193 30.86 11.86 -4.08
CA SER A 193 30.93 10.54 -3.41
C SER A 193 29.58 10.07 -2.87
N MET A 194 28.75 10.99 -2.36
CA MET A 194 27.40 10.69 -1.88
C MET A 194 26.48 10.32 -3.04
N GLU A 195 26.51 11.06 -4.15
CA GLU A 195 25.75 10.74 -5.37
C GLU A 195 26.11 9.34 -5.88
N VAL A 196 27.40 9.01 -5.99
CA VAL A 196 27.83 7.67 -6.42
C VAL A 196 27.34 6.58 -5.47
N LYS A 197 27.37 6.82 -4.15
CA LYS A 197 26.83 5.87 -3.16
C LYS A 197 25.32 5.73 -3.27
N VAL A 198 24.60 6.85 -3.41
CA VAL A 198 23.14 6.87 -3.57
C VAL A 198 22.75 6.12 -4.83
N GLU A 199 23.39 6.40 -5.96
CA GLU A 199 23.15 5.72 -7.24
C GLU A 199 23.46 4.22 -7.15
N HIS A 200 24.56 3.84 -6.51
CA HIS A 200 24.89 2.43 -6.26
C HIS A 200 23.84 1.74 -5.38
N THR A 201 23.40 2.39 -4.30
CA THR A 201 22.36 1.81 -3.41
C THR A 201 21.00 1.72 -4.07
N LEU A 202 20.62 2.70 -4.90
CA LEU A 202 19.40 2.67 -5.71
C LEU A 202 19.47 1.55 -6.75
N SER A 203 20.61 1.40 -7.42
CA SER A 203 20.81 0.33 -8.41
C SER A 203 20.76 -1.06 -7.77
N ASP A 204 21.39 -1.27 -6.61
CA ASP A 204 21.35 -2.55 -5.91
C ASP A 204 19.94 -2.82 -5.32
N ALA A 205 19.26 -1.78 -4.82
CA ALA A 205 17.86 -1.89 -4.37
C ALA A 205 16.92 -2.24 -5.52
N ALA A 206 17.04 -1.57 -6.67
CA ALA A 206 16.27 -1.86 -7.88
C ALA A 206 16.51 -3.30 -8.35
N SER A 207 17.77 -3.73 -8.41
CA SER A 207 18.15 -5.11 -8.79
C SER A 207 17.60 -6.16 -7.82
N ARG A 208 17.52 -5.85 -6.52
CA ARG A 208 16.90 -6.73 -5.51
C ARG A 208 15.39 -6.80 -5.67
N VAL A 209 14.74 -5.68 -5.98
CA VAL A 209 13.30 -5.61 -6.24
C VAL A 209 12.96 -6.40 -7.50
N GLU A 210 13.69 -6.20 -8.59
CA GLU A 210 13.51 -6.94 -9.85
C GLU A 210 13.63 -8.45 -9.61
N ARG A 211 14.71 -8.91 -8.96
CA ARG A 211 14.86 -10.32 -8.58
C ARG A 211 13.73 -10.83 -7.68
N ALA A 212 13.24 -10.02 -6.75
CA ALA A 212 12.14 -10.42 -5.86
C ALA A 212 10.80 -10.51 -6.62
N VAL A 213 10.57 -9.62 -7.59
CA VAL A 213 9.39 -9.62 -8.47
C VAL A 213 9.43 -10.82 -9.40
N ASP A 214 10.54 -11.09 -10.08
CA ASP A 214 10.70 -12.27 -10.94
C ASP A 214 10.45 -13.57 -10.16
N GLN A 215 10.97 -13.65 -8.95
CA GLN A 215 10.77 -14.82 -8.09
C GLN A 215 9.35 -14.91 -7.51
N ALA A 216 8.63 -13.80 -7.41
CA ALA A 216 7.23 -13.78 -7.04
C ALA A 216 6.36 -14.19 -8.24
N GLU A 217 6.69 -13.73 -9.44
CA GLU A 217 6.00 -14.06 -10.69
C GLU A 217 6.14 -15.56 -11.03
N LEU A 218 7.36 -16.11 -10.99
CA LEU A 218 7.59 -17.54 -11.19
C LEU A 218 6.82 -18.41 -10.18
N ARG A 219 6.67 -17.93 -8.93
CA ARG A 219 5.88 -18.64 -7.91
C ARG A 219 4.39 -18.48 -8.12
N ALA A 220 3.92 -17.29 -8.47
CA ALA A 220 2.52 -17.05 -8.78
C ALA A 220 2.08 -17.92 -9.96
N GLU A 221 2.88 -17.98 -11.03
CA GLU A 221 2.67 -18.91 -12.14
C GLU A 221 2.67 -20.38 -11.68
N GLY A 222 3.61 -20.78 -10.81
CA GLY A 222 3.66 -22.12 -10.25
C GLY A 222 2.37 -22.48 -9.48
N THR A 223 1.91 -21.58 -8.62
CA THR A 223 0.65 -21.77 -7.85
C THR A 223 -0.59 -21.75 -8.74
N ALA A 224 -0.60 -20.93 -9.80
CA ALA A 224 -1.70 -20.88 -10.75
C ALA A 224 -1.78 -22.17 -11.58
N ARG A 225 -0.64 -22.73 -12.01
CA ARG A 225 -0.57 -24.04 -12.65
C ARG A 225 -1.05 -25.15 -11.71
N GLU A 226 -0.59 -25.16 -10.46
CA GLU A 226 -1.03 -26.16 -9.48
C GLU A 226 -2.53 -26.07 -9.18
N LEU A 227 -3.08 -24.85 -9.08
CA LEU A 227 -4.53 -24.66 -8.93
C LEU A 227 -5.29 -25.15 -10.15
N ALA A 228 -4.80 -24.86 -11.36
CA ALA A 228 -5.40 -25.33 -12.61
C ALA A 228 -5.40 -26.86 -12.68
N ASP A 229 -4.31 -27.52 -12.29
CA ASP A 229 -4.22 -28.98 -12.24
C ASP A 229 -5.19 -29.57 -11.21
N ARG A 230 -5.31 -28.96 -10.01
CA ARG A 230 -6.28 -29.39 -9.00
C ARG A 230 -7.73 -29.22 -9.46
N LEU A 231 -8.03 -28.11 -10.13
CA LEU A 231 -9.35 -27.86 -10.71
C LEU A 231 -9.66 -28.85 -11.83
N SER A 232 -8.69 -29.15 -12.71
CA SER A 232 -8.85 -30.16 -13.76
C SER A 232 -9.05 -31.56 -13.19
N ASN A 233 -8.34 -31.92 -12.13
CA ASN A 233 -8.54 -33.19 -11.42
C ASN A 233 -9.91 -33.26 -10.75
N LEU A 234 -10.36 -32.16 -10.14
CA LEU A 234 -11.68 -32.06 -9.54
C LEU A 234 -12.78 -32.16 -10.60
N GLU A 235 -12.63 -31.46 -11.73
CA GLU A 235 -13.53 -31.55 -12.88
C GLU A 235 -13.59 -32.98 -13.42
N THR A 236 -12.44 -33.65 -13.54
CA THR A 236 -12.37 -35.05 -13.96
C THR A 236 -13.09 -35.96 -12.96
N HIS A 237 -12.88 -35.77 -11.67
CA HIS A 237 -13.52 -36.58 -10.62
C HIS A 237 -15.05 -36.34 -10.59
N VAL A 238 -15.49 -35.10 -10.77
CA VAL A 238 -16.91 -34.73 -10.86
C VAL A 238 -17.54 -35.32 -12.12
N ASN A 239 -16.89 -35.23 -13.28
CA ASN A 239 -17.37 -35.86 -14.51
C ASN A 239 -17.46 -37.39 -14.37
N LEU A 240 -16.50 -38.01 -13.70
CA LEU A 240 -16.52 -39.45 -13.46
C LEU A 240 -17.69 -39.84 -12.53
N ARG A 241 -17.96 -39.05 -11.49
CA ARG A 241 -19.14 -39.20 -10.62
C ARG A 241 -20.45 -39.04 -11.39
N LEU A 242 -20.59 -37.98 -12.18
CA LEU A 242 -21.78 -37.72 -12.99
C LEU A 242 -22.04 -38.86 -13.98
N SER A 243 -20.99 -39.36 -14.66
CA SER A 243 -21.12 -40.53 -15.53
C SER A 243 -21.53 -41.81 -14.79
N GLY A 244 -21.15 -41.93 -13.52
CA GLY A 244 -21.57 -43.02 -12.64
C GLY A 244 -23.06 -42.93 -12.31
N VAL A 245 -23.54 -41.71 -12.03
CA VAL A 245 -24.95 -41.41 -11.79
C VAL A 245 -25.79 -41.65 -13.05
N ASP A 246 -25.34 -41.19 -14.21
CA ASP A 246 -26.04 -41.41 -15.50
C ASP A 246 -26.20 -42.92 -15.78
N LYS A 247 -25.15 -43.72 -15.52
CA LYS A 247 -25.22 -45.18 -15.64
C LYS A 247 -26.18 -45.83 -14.65
N THR A 248 -26.31 -45.30 -13.44
CA THR A 248 -27.31 -45.79 -12.49
C THR A 248 -28.72 -45.43 -12.93
N ASP A 249 -28.90 -44.25 -13.51
CA ASP A 249 -30.20 -43.75 -14.00
C ASP A 249 -30.67 -44.55 -15.23
N GLU A 250 -29.79 -44.80 -16.21
CA GLU A 250 -30.06 -45.68 -17.35
C GLU A 250 -30.45 -47.10 -16.91
N ARG A 251 -29.78 -47.63 -15.88
CA ARG A 251 -30.08 -48.96 -15.34
C ARG A 251 -31.41 -48.98 -14.60
N LEU A 252 -31.72 -47.94 -13.82
CA LEU A 252 -33.00 -47.80 -13.14
C LEU A 252 -34.15 -47.74 -14.14
N ALA A 253 -34.02 -46.92 -15.20
CA ALA A 253 -34.97 -46.87 -16.30
C ALA A 253 -35.15 -48.25 -16.98
N GLY A 254 -34.06 -49.01 -17.15
CA GLY A 254 -34.12 -50.37 -17.67
C GLY A 254 -34.86 -51.36 -16.76
N VAL A 255 -34.71 -51.22 -15.44
CA VAL A 255 -35.45 -52.03 -14.44
C VAL A 255 -36.91 -51.63 -14.42
N GLU A 256 -37.23 -50.34 -14.42
CA GLU A 256 -38.60 -49.83 -14.52
C GLU A 256 -39.32 -50.35 -15.76
N ALA A 257 -38.66 -50.37 -16.92
CA ALA A 257 -39.20 -50.92 -18.16
C ALA A 257 -39.49 -52.43 -18.06
N ARG A 258 -38.58 -53.21 -17.46
CA ARG A 258 -38.79 -54.66 -17.25
C ARG A 258 -39.91 -54.95 -16.26
N VAL A 259 -40.03 -54.15 -15.20
CA VAL A 259 -41.15 -54.23 -14.24
C VAL A 259 -42.46 -53.92 -14.94
N ALA A 260 -42.53 -52.82 -15.71
CA ALA A 260 -43.73 -52.46 -16.46
C ALA A 260 -44.16 -53.56 -17.43
N GLN A 261 -43.22 -54.13 -18.20
CA GLN A 261 -43.48 -55.22 -19.14
C GLN A 261 -43.96 -56.50 -18.43
N SER A 262 -43.40 -56.82 -17.27
CA SER A 262 -43.81 -57.99 -16.50
C SER A 262 -45.20 -57.82 -15.89
N VAL A 263 -45.52 -56.61 -15.39
CA VAL A 263 -46.86 -56.27 -14.90
C VAL A 263 -47.89 -56.37 -16.03
N GLU A 264 -47.58 -55.83 -17.21
CA GLU A 264 -48.44 -55.95 -18.39
C GLU A 264 -48.65 -57.42 -18.81
N SER A 265 -47.60 -58.24 -18.75
CA SER A 265 -47.71 -59.68 -19.01
C SER A 265 -48.65 -60.37 -18.01
N VAL A 266 -48.50 -60.08 -16.71
CA VAL A 266 -49.39 -60.60 -15.65
C VAL A 266 -50.83 -60.16 -15.88
N GLU A 267 -51.07 -58.88 -16.18
CA GLU A 267 -52.41 -58.36 -16.47
C GLU A 267 -53.06 -59.04 -17.69
N ASN A 268 -52.29 -59.27 -18.75
CA ASN A 268 -52.73 -60.00 -19.93
C ASN A 268 -53.07 -61.47 -19.61
N THR A 269 -52.26 -62.15 -18.79
CA THR A 269 -52.58 -63.52 -18.35
C THR A 269 -53.85 -63.56 -17.51
N LEU A 270 -54.02 -62.61 -16.58
CA LEU A 270 -55.20 -62.50 -15.73
C LEU A 270 -56.46 -62.28 -16.57
N THR A 271 -56.40 -61.36 -17.54
CA THR A 271 -57.51 -61.07 -18.46
C THR A 271 -57.90 -62.32 -19.26
N ARG A 272 -56.92 -63.06 -19.80
CA ARG A 272 -57.19 -64.32 -20.52
C ARG A 272 -57.80 -65.39 -19.60
N THR A 273 -57.37 -65.50 -18.35
CA THR A 273 -57.98 -66.43 -17.39
C THR A 273 -59.42 -66.05 -17.06
N GLN A 274 -59.71 -64.76 -16.90
CA GLN A 274 -61.06 -64.25 -16.65
C GLN A 274 -62.00 -64.52 -17.82
N ASP A 275 -61.57 -64.21 -19.05
CA ASP A 275 -62.36 -64.47 -20.26
C ASP A 275 -62.67 -65.96 -20.43
N ARG A 276 -61.71 -66.84 -20.09
CA ARG A 276 -61.88 -68.29 -20.17
C ARG A 276 -62.79 -68.83 -19.08
N LEU A 277 -62.68 -68.32 -17.85
CA LEU A 277 -63.61 -68.65 -16.78
C LEU A 277 -65.04 -68.27 -17.16
N ASN A 278 -65.25 -67.07 -17.70
CA ASN A 278 -66.56 -66.61 -18.18
C ASN A 278 -67.11 -67.52 -19.30
N ARG A 279 -66.26 -68.00 -20.24
CA ARG A 279 -66.68 -68.97 -21.27
C ARG A 279 -67.04 -70.33 -20.68
N ALA A 280 -66.25 -70.84 -19.73
CA ALA A 280 -66.52 -72.11 -19.06
C ALA A 280 -67.81 -72.04 -18.24
N GLU A 281 -68.06 -70.92 -17.56
CA GLU A 281 -69.31 -70.64 -16.86
C GLU A 281 -70.49 -70.62 -17.84
N THR A 282 -70.41 -69.86 -18.94
CA THR A 282 -71.47 -69.82 -19.97
C THR A 282 -71.76 -71.21 -20.56
N THR A 283 -70.72 -72.01 -20.79
CA THR A 283 -70.85 -73.37 -21.34
C THR A 283 -71.50 -74.31 -20.32
N THR A 284 -71.15 -74.16 -19.04
CA THR A 284 -71.74 -74.93 -17.94
C THR A 284 -73.21 -74.55 -17.75
N ASP A 285 -73.54 -73.25 -17.79
CA ASP A 285 -74.91 -72.75 -17.72
C ASP A 285 -75.76 -73.26 -18.89
N ALA A 286 -75.21 -73.27 -20.11
CA ALA A 286 -75.90 -73.84 -21.27
C ALA A 286 -76.14 -75.35 -21.14
N ALA A 287 -75.17 -76.09 -20.58
CA ALA A 287 -75.34 -77.52 -20.29
C ALA A 287 -76.41 -77.76 -19.22
N LEU A 288 -76.45 -76.93 -18.16
CA LEU A 288 -77.48 -76.99 -17.12
C LEU A 288 -78.89 -76.68 -17.66
N LEU A 289 -79.03 -75.64 -18.50
CA LEU A 289 -80.29 -75.31 -19.16
C LEU A 289 -80.76 -76.43 -20.11
N SER A 290 -79.83 -77.06 -20.83
CA SER A 290 -80.14 -78.21 -21.67
C SER A 290 -80.62 -79.39 -20.83
N LEU A 291 -79.96 -79.66 -19.70
CA LEU A 291 -80.36 -80.70 -18.76
C LEU A 291 -81.77 -80.43 -18.21
N GLU A 292 -82.07 -79.19 -17.79
CA GLU A 292 -83.40 -78.78 -17.33
C GLU A 292 -84.47 -78.98 -18.42
N SER A 293 -84.18 -78.61 -19.67
CA SER A 293 -85.08 -78.83 -20.80
C SER A 293 -85.34 -80.32 -21.05
N THR A 294 -84.30 -81.16 -20.97
CA THR A 294 -84.46 -82.61 -21.11
C THR A 294 -85.27 -83.22 -19.97
N PHE A 295 -85.10 -82.72 -18.73
CA PHE A 295 -85.87 -83.14 -17.56
C PHE A 295 -87.35 -82.78 -17.69
N ASN A 296 -87.66 -81.56 -18.13
CA ASN A 296 -89.05 -81.14 -18.36
C ASN A 296 -89.72 -81.93 -19.49
N ASN A 297 -88.99 -82.24 -20.57
CA ASN A 297 -89.50 -83.11 -21.65
C ASN A 297 -89.76 -84.54 -21.14
N LEU A 298 -88.86 -85.05 -20.30
CA LEU A 298 -88.98 -86.35 -19.65
C LEU A 298 -90.23 -86.39 -18.77
N ASP A 299 -90.45 -85.39 -17.92
CA ASP A 299 -91.60 -85.30 -17.03
C ASP A 299 -92.93 -85.29 -17.81
N ALA A 300 -93.01 -84.50 -18.89
CA ALA A 300 -94.18 -84.45 -19.77
C ALA A 300 -94.45 -85.80 -20.49
N LYS A 301 -93.39 -86.51 -20.90
CA LYS A 301 -93.52 -87.84 -21.52
C LYS A 301 -93.95 -88.90 -20.51
N ILE A 302 -93.40 -88.88 -19.29
CA ILE A 302 -93.80 -89.76 -18.20
C ILE A 302 -95.27 -89.53 -17.85
N GLU A 303 -95.71 -88.28 -17.74
CA GLU A 303 -97.11 -87.94 -17.48
C GLU A 303 -98.05 -88.46 -18.58
N THR A 304 -97.64 -88.34 -19.85
CA THR A 304 -98.41 -88.84 -21.00
C THR A 304 -98.49 -90.36 -20.99
N LEU A 305 -97.35 -91.03 -20.74
CA LEU A 305 -97.24 -92.50 -20.73
C LEU A 305 -98.00 -93.12 -19.56
N SER A 306 -97.96 -92.48 -18.38
CA SER A 306 -98.74 -92.87 -17.20
C SER A 306 -100.25 -92.82 -17.45
N LYS A 307 -100.73 -92.04 -18.43
CA LYS A 307 -102.16 -91.94 -18.78
C LYS A 307 -102.62 -92.96 -19.83
N THR A 308 -101.71 -93.64 -20.53
CA THR A 308 -102.06 -94.42 -21.74
C THR A 308 -101.76 -95.93 -21.71
N VAL A 309 -101.05 -96.47 -20.71
CA VAL A 309 -100.43 -97.81 -20.86
C VAL A 309 -100.81 -98.80 -19.74
N GLU A 310 -101.05 -100.06 -20.12
CA GLU A 310 -101.27 -101.24 -19.25
C GLU A 310 -100.00 -101.61 -18.43
N PRO A 311 -100.15 -102.19 -17.22
CA PRO A 311 -99.06 -102.35 -16.24
C PRO A 311 -97.83 -103.13 -16.72
N ASP A 312 -97.96 -104.04 -17.68
CA ASP A 312 -96.87 -104.93 -18.13
C ASP A 312 -95.96 -104.30 -19.21
N LEU A 313 -96.44 -103.27 -19.91
CA LEU A 313 -95.69 -102.54 -20.94
C LEU A 313 -94.94 -101.33 -20.34
N ALA A 314 -95.42 -100.86 -19.18
CA ALA A 314 -94.77 -99.82 -18.38
C ALA A 314 -93.38 -100.25 -17.87
N ASP A 315 -93.22 -101.50 -17.44
CA ASP A 315 -91.94 -101.99 -16.89
C ASP A 315 -90.83 -102.08 -17.94
N ARG A 316 -91.15 -102.48 -19.19
CA ARG A 316 -90.16 -102.53 -20.28
C ARG A 316 -89.72 -101.15 -20.71
N LEU A 317 -90.67 -100.21 -20.83
CA LEU A 317 -90.35 -98.83 -21.15
C LEU A 317 -89.56 -98.17 -20.02
N ARG A 318 -89.87 -98.47 -18.75
CA ARG A 318 -89.09 -97.98 -17.59
C ARG A 318 -87.65 -98.48 -17.61
N ALA A 319 -87.42 -99.75 -17.97
CA ALA A 319 -86.07 -100.29 -18.13
C ALA A 319 -85.31 -99.63 -19.30
N GLU A 320 -85.97 -99.41 -20.44
CA GLU A 320 -85.36 -98.72 -21.59
C GLU A 320 -85.07 -97.24 -21.26
N PHE A 321 -85.92 -96.59 -20.46
CA PHE A 321 -85.70 -95.23 -19.96
C PHE A 321 -84.56 -95.13 -18.98
N GLU A 322 -84.48 -96.03 -17.99
CA GLU A 322 -83.38 -96.06 -17.01
C GLU A 322 -82.03 -96.20 -17.72
N SER A 323 -81.97 -97.08 -18.74
CA SER A 323 -80.77 -97.24 -19.56
C SER A 323 -80.38 -95.97 -20.31
N ARG A 324 -81.34 -95.25 -20.90
CA ARG A 324 -81.07 -94.01 -21.64
C ARG A 324 -80.74 -92.84 -20.72
N PHE A 325 -81.36 -92.78 -19.54
CA PHE A 325 -81.07 -91.75 -18.54
C PHE A 325 -79.66 -91.93 -17.97
N GLU A 326 -79.27 -93.17 -17.65
CA GLU A 326 -77.92 -93.50 -17.22
C GLU A 326 -76.88 -93.15 -18.31
N GLU A 327 -77.20 -93.41 -19.58
CA GLU A 327 -76.35 -93.04 -20.72
C GLU A 327 -76.18 -91.51 -20.85
N ILE A 328 -77.27 -90.74 -20.72
CA ILE A 328 -77.23 -89.27 -20.76
C ILE A 328 -76.47 -88.71 -19.56
N MET A 329 -76.73 -89.19 -18.35
CA MET A 329 -76.04 -88.75 -17.13
C MET A 329 -74.56 -89.09 -17.18
N SER A 330 -74.20 -90.28 -17.67
CA SER A 330 -72.81 -90.66 -17.93
C SER A 330 -72.17 -89.74 -18.98
N THR A 331 -72.90 -89.37 -20.03
CA THR A 331 -72.39 -88.48 -21.08
C THR A 331 -72.17 -87.06 -20.55
N VAL A 332 -73.14 -86.48 -19.84
CA VAL A 332 -73.02 -85.14 -19.22
C VAL A 332 -71.92 -85.10 -18.17
N ARG A 333 -71.82 -86.15 -17.33
CA ARG A 333 -70.72 -86.27 -16.38
C ARG A 333 -69.37 -86.35 -17.08
N SER A 334 -69.27 -87.16 -18.14
CA SER A 334 -68.05 -87.27 -18.92
C SER A 334 -67.67 -85.97 -19.62
N THR A 335 -68.63 -85.22 -20.18
CA THR A 335 -68.34 -83.94 -20.85
C THR A 335 -67.96 -82.86 -19.86
N VAL A 336 -68.59 -82.81 -18.69
CA VAL A 336 -68.22 -81.89 -17.60
C VAL A 336 -66.85 -82.26 -17.02
N ASP A 337 -66.57 -83.54 -16.79
CA ASP A 337 -65.28 -84.00 -16.28
C ASP A 337 -64.16 -83.74 -17.30
N THR A 338 -64.43 -83.94 -18.60
CA THR A 338 -63.50 -83.59 -19.69
C THR A 338 -63.27 -82.09 -19.76
N ALA A 339 -64.32 -81.28 -19.74
CA ALA A 339 -64.21 -79.82 -19.75
C ALA A 339 -63.46 -79.29 -18.51
N ARG A 340 -63.68 -79.90 -17.33
CA ARG A 340 -62.94 -79.56 -16.10
C ARG A 340 -61.47 -79.99 -16.18
N ALA A 341 -61.17 -81.15 -16.76
CA ALA A 341 -59.80 -81.62 -16.93
C ALA A 341 -59.03 -80.75 -17.94
N GLU A 342 -59.64 -80.42 -19.09
CA GLU A 342 -59.07 -79.52 -20.09
C GLU A 342 -58.87 -78.10 -19.51
N LEU A 343 -59.86 -77.58 -18.77
CA LEU A 343 -59.73 -76.30 -18.07
C LEU A 343 -58.60 -76.33 -17.04
N ALA A 344 -58.46 -77.41 -16.27
CA ALA A 344 -57.41 -77.55 -15.27
C ALA A 344 -56.02 -77.64 -15.91
N GLU A 345 -55.85 -78.42 -16.98
CA GLU A 345 -54.57 -78.53 -17.69
C GLU A 345 -54.15 -77.20 -18.32
N GLU A 346 -55.11 -76.48 -18.91
CA GLU A 346 -54.83 -75.25 -19.62
C GLU A 346 -54.71 -74.02 -18.68
N ILE A 347 -55.32 -74.06 -17.48
CA ILE A 347 -55.01 -73.13 -16.38
C ILE A 347 -53.60 -73.43 -15.84
N ALA A 348 -53.27 -74.71 -15.62
CA ALA A 348 -51.94 -75.10 -15.15
C ALA A 348 -50.84 -74.61 -16.11
N ARG A 349 -50.99 -74.81 -17.44
CA ARG A 349 -50.04 -74.32 -18.44
C ARG A 349 -49.88 -72.80 -18.44
N ALA A 350 -50.97 -72.04 -18.34
CA ALA A 350 -50.93 -70.58 -18.35
C ALA A 350 -50.29 -70.00 -17.08
N ALA A 351 -50.47 -70.66 -15.93
CA ALA A 351 -49.91 -70.24 -14.66
C ALA A 351 -48.41 -70.60 -14.53
N THR A 352 -47.97 -71.77 -15.01
CA THR A 352 -46.60 -72.26 -14.79
C THR A 352 -45.59 -71.71 -15.80
N GLY A 353 -46.00 -71.42 -17.04
CA GLY A 353 -45.04 -71.11 -18.12
C GLY A 353 -44.50 -69.68 -18.15
N THR A 354 -45.22 -68.70 -17.58
CA THR A 354 -44.87 -67.27 -17.74
C THR A 354 -44.66 -66.57 -16.41
N SER A 355 -45.36 -66.99 -15.35
CA SER A 355 -45.28 -66.33 -14.04
C SER A 355 -43.99 -66.68 -13.29
N GLU A 356 -43.56 -67.95 -13.31
CA GLU A 356 -42.45 -68.38 -12.44
C GLU A 356 -41.08 -67.88 -12.93
N GLU A 357 -40.81 -67.94 -14.23
CA GLU A 357 -39.56 -67.45 -14.83
C GLU A 357 -39.47 -65.91 -14.79
N THR A 358 -40.55 -65.19 -15.13
CA THR A 358 -40.55 -63.71 -15.09
C THR A 358 -40.47 -63.16 -13.66
N VAL A 359 -41.12 -63.81 -12.70
CA VAL A 359 -41.02 -63.44 -11.28
C VAL A 359 -39.64 -63.78 -10.72
N ALA A 360 -39.03 -64.89 -11.14
CA ALA A 360 -37.65 -65.23 -10.76
C ALA A 360 -36.64 -64.21 -11.32
N ASP A 361 -36.78 -63.82 -12.58
CA ASP A 361 -35.94 -62.81 -13.24
C ASP A 361 -36.10 -61.42 -12.61
N LEU A 362 -37.35 -61.02 -12.32
CA LEU A 362 -37.63 -59.77 -11.60
C LEU A 362 -37.03 -59.76 -10.21
N LYS A 363 -37.17 -60.86 -9.47
CA LYS A 363 -36.61 -60.99 -8.13
C LYS A 363 -35.09 -60.90 -8.17
N SER A 364 -34.45 -61.62 -9.10
CA SER A 364 -33.00 -61.55 -9.28
C SER A 364 -32.53 -60.15 -9.68
N GLY A 365 -33.26 -59.46 -10.55
CA GLY A 365 -32.94 -58.08 -10.96
C GLY A 365 -33.09 -57.09 -9.81
N LEU A 366 -34.13 -57.22 -9.00
CA LEU A 366 -34.37 -56.38 -7.82
C LEU A 366 -33.33 -56.64 -6.73
N ASP A 367 -32.94 -57.90 -6.51
CA ASP A 367 -31.90 -58.27 -5.56
C ASP A 367 -30.53 -57.71 -5.99
N ASP A 368 -30.18 -57.74 -7.29
CA ASP A 368 -28.94 -57.12 -7.82
C ASP A 368 -28.94 -55.59 -7.68
N VAL A 369 -30.08 -54.93 -7.93
CA VAL A 369 -30.22 -53.47 -7.73
C VAL A 369 -30.08 -53.13 -6.25
N ARG A 370 -30.71 -53.90 -5.36
CA ARG A 370 -30.64 -53.70 -3.91
C ARG A 370 -29.22 -53.87 -3.38
N GLU A 371 -28.51 -54.91 -3.80
CA GLU A 371 -27.12 -55.16 -3.42
C GLU A 371 -26.20 -54.03 -3.90
N LYS A 372 -26.38 -53.55 -5.13
CA LYS A 372 -25.54 -52.47 -5.68
C LYS A 372 -25.90 -51.09 -5.12
N LEU A 373 -27.16 -50.84 -4.78
CA LEU A 373 -27.59 -49.61 -4.13
C LEU A 373 -26.99 -49.53 -2.72
N THR A 374 -27.09 -50.60 -1.94
CA THR A 374 -26.48 -50.68 -0.61
C THR A 374 -24.96 -50.55 -0.68
N ALA A 375 -24.30 -51.22 -1.63
CA ALA A 375 -22.86 -51.04 -1.87
C ALA A 375 -22.50 -49.63 -2.37
N GLY A 376 -23.41 -48.93 -3.06
CA GLY A 376 -23.26 -47.55 -3.51
C GLY A 376 -23.39 -46.56 -2.35
N GLU A 377 -24.40 -46.75 -1.49
CA GLU A 377 -24.60 -45.98 -0.26
C GLU A 377 -23.42 -46.15 0.70
N ASP A 378 -22.91 -47.37 0.88
CA ASP A 378 -21.74 -47.62 1.74
C ASP A 378 -20.49 -46.89 1.23
N ARG A 379 -20.24 -46.90 -0.08
CA ARG A 379 -19.12 -46.14 -0.68
C ARG A 379 -19.33 -44.63 -0.55
N GLN A 380 -20.56 -44.15 -0.73
CA GLN A 380 -20.88 -42.74 -0.57
C GLN A 380 -20.65 -42.29 0.88
N ILE A 381 -21.06 -43.07 1.88
CA ILE A 381 -20.81 -42.78 3.29
C ILE A 381 -19.31 -42.75 3.57
N GLN A 382 -18.55 -43.74 3.08
CA GLN A 382 -17.08 -43.77 3.24
C GLN A 382 -16.39 -42.57 2.60
N ASP A 383 -16.82 -42.15 1.40
CA ASP A 383 -16.29 -40.98 0.73
C ASP A 383 -16.66 -39.69 1.47
N MET A 384 -17.89 -39.58 1.99
CA MET A 384 -18.30 -38.44 2.81
C MET A 384 -17.52 -38.37 4.13
N ASP A 385 -17.24 -39.51 4.75
CA ASP A 385 -16.37 -39.58 5.93
C ASP A 385 -14.93 -39.18 5.60
N ALA A 386 -14.41 -39.60 4.44
CA ALA A 386 -13.08 -39.19 3.99
C ALA A 386 -13.02 -37.68 3.77
N VAL A 387 -14.00 -37.10 3.07
CA VAL A 387 -14.11 -35.64 2.86
C VAL A 387 -14.27 -34.91 4.19
N SER A 388 -15.14 -35.39 5.08
CA SER A 388 -15.36 -34.82 6.42
C SER A 388 -14.09 -34.84 7.26
N SER A 389 -13.33 -35.94 7.22
CA SER A 389 -12.05 -36.07 7.93
C SER A 389 -11.00 -35.09 7.40
N GLU A 390 -10.96 -34.87 6.08
CA GLU A 390 -10.03 -33.94 5.44
C GLU A 390 -10.41 -32.49 5.74
N ILE A 391 -11.71 -32.15 5.70
CA ILE A 391 -12.22 -30.84 6.12
C ILE A 391 -11.88 -30.57 7.58
N LYS A 392 -12.06 -31.56 8.46
CA LYS A 392 -11.73 -31.43 9.89
C LYS A 392 -10.24 -31.20 10.11
N ARG A 393 -9.36 -31.93 9.42
CA ARG A 393 -7.91 -31.70 9.48
C ARG A 393 -7.52 -30.31 8.99
N ILE A 394 -8.10 -29.85 7.89
CA ILE A 394 -7.86 -28.49 7.37
C ILE A 394 -8.36 -27.46 8.40
N GLY A 395 -9.53 -27.67 8.99
CA GLY A 395 -10.09 -26.81 10.03
C GLY A 395 -9.20 -26.71 11.27
N ASP A 396 -8.75 -27.85 11.81
CA ASP A 396 -7.87 -27.89 12.99
C ASP A 396 -6.52 -27.23 12.70
N LEU A 397 -5.94 -27.47 11.51
CA LEU A 397 -4.69 -26.85 11.09
C LEU A 397 -4.80 -25.33 10.92
N VAL A 398 -5.91 -24.84 10.33
CA VAL A 398 -6.17 -23.41 10.19
C VAL A 398 -6.43 -22.77 11.54
N GLY A 399 -7.20 -23.42 12.41
CA GLY A 399 -7.54 -22.95 13.76
C GLY A 399 -6.30 -22.73 14.62
N SER A 400 -5.47 -23.75 14.79
CA SER A 400 -4.21 -23.66 15.55
C SER A 400 -3.30 -22.55 15.01
N ARG A 401 -3.30 -22.34 13.69
CA ARG A 401 -2.43 -21.36 13.02
C ARG A 401 -2.92 -19.92 13.17
N MET A 402 -4.24 -19.70 13.15
CA MET A 402 -4.80 -18.38 13.45
C MET A 402 -4.58 -17.99 14.90
N GLU A 403 -4.64 -18.97 15.82
CA GLU A 403 -4.34 -18.75 17.23
C GLU A 403 -2.87 -18.39 17.46
N ASP A 404 -1.94 -19.15 16.86
CA ASP A 404 -0.50 -18.85 16.91
C ASP A 404 -0.16 -17.49 16.28
N PHE A 405 -0.77 -17.17 15.14
CA PHE A 405 -0.59 -15.87 14.49
C PHE A 405 -1.13 -14.72 15.34
N GLY A 406 -2.31 -14.88 15.94
CA GLY A 406 -2.89 -13.89 16.86
C GLY A 406 -1.98 -13.65 18.06
N ALA A 407 -1.48 -14.72 18.69
CA ALA A 407 -0.56 -14.61 19.82
C ALA A 407 0.80 -13.98 19.44
N ASN A 408 1.30 -14.24 18.23
CA ASN A 408 2.55 -13.64 17.75
C ASN A 408 2.37 -12.15 17.43
N LEU A 409 1.29 -11.78 16.74
CA LEU A 409 0.94 -10.39 16.48
C LEU A 409 0.80 -9.60 17.78
N ASP A 410 0.06 -10.11 18.76
CA ASP A 410 -0.19 -9.42 20.02
C ASP A 410 1.12 -9.15 20.79
N LYS A 411 2.01 -10.15 20.88
CA LYS A 411 3.35 -9.96 21.48
C LYS A 411 4.18 -8.91 20.76
N ARG A 412 4.12 -8.88 19.42
CA ARG A 412 4.92 -7.96 18.60
C ARG A 412 4.38 -6.55 18.60
N VAL A 413 3.06 -6.37 18.54
CA VAL A 413 2.41 -5.06 18.67
C VAL A 413 2.76 -4.46 20.02
N ASN A 414 2.62 -5.21 21.11
CA ASN A 414 3.03 -4.75 22.44
C ASN A 414 4.54 -4.38 22.49
N ALA A 415 5.42 -5.21 21.93
CA ALA A 415 6.86 -4.93 21.90
C ALA A 415 7.22 -3.71 21.02
N SER A 416 6.47 -3.47 19.94
CA SER A 416 6.63 -2.31 19.05
C SER A 416 6.12 -1.04 19.71
N GLU A 417 4.95 -1.09 20.36
CA GLU A 417 4.39 0.02 21.13
C GLU A 417 5.35 0.42 22.26
N GLN A 418 5.89 -0.55 22.99
CA GLN A 418 6.83 -0.27 24.07
C GLN A 418 8.12 0.40 23.56
N ARG A 419 8.74 -0.14 22.49
CA ARG A 419 9.96 0.47 21.91
C ARG A 419 9.69 1.83 21.29
N SER A 420 8.52 2.04 20.69
CA SER A 420 8.13 3.34 20.15
C SER A 420 7.90 4.36 21.26
N ALA A 421 7.24 3.96 22.35
CA ALA A 421 7.05 4.81 23.52
C ALA A 421 8.39 5.20 24.16
N GLU A 422 9.32 4.26 24.28
CA GLU A 422 10.68 4.52 24.78
C GLU A 422 11.44 5.50 23.87
N ALA A 423 11.45 5.28 22.56
CA ALA A 423 12.11 6.17 21.59
C ALA A 423 11.49 7.59 21.60
N ILE A 424 10.16 7.69 21.63
CA ILE A 424 9.46 8.98 21.70
C ILE A 424 9.76 9.69 23.02
N SER A 425 9.80 8.97 24.15
CA SER A 425 10.18 9.55 25.44
C SER A 425 11.60 10.11 25.41
N GLN A 426 12.54 9.38 24.82
CA GLN A 426 13.93 9.81 24.70
C GLN A 426 14.08 11.07 23.83
N ILE A 427 13.36 11.15 22.71
CA ILE A 427 13.29 12.37 21.90
C ILE A 427 12.66 13.50 22.71
N GLY A 428 11.60 13.23 23.45
CA GLY A 428 10.94 14.19 24.33
C GLY A 428 11.90 14.82 25.34
N ASP A 429 12.73 13.99 26.00
CA ASP A 429 13.75 14.47 26.96
C ASP A 429 14.84 15.29 26.28
N GLN A 430 15.28 14.88 25.08
CA GLN A 430 16.27 15.62 24.30
C GLN A 430 15.72 16.97 23.82
N VAL A 431 14.50 17.01 23.29
CA VAL A 431 13.82 18.24 22.86
C VAL A 431 13.58 19.17 24.05
N ALA A 432 13.17 18.65 25.21
CA ALA A 432 13.04 19.44 26.43
C ALA A 432 14.38 20.05 26.87
N THR A 433 15.47 19.27 26.76
CA THR A 433 16.83 19.74 27.05
C THR A 433 17.26 20.84 26.08
N VAL A 434 17.01 20.66 24.78
CA VAL A 434 17.31 21.66 23.74
C VAL A 434 16.48 22.92 23.95
N ALA A 435 15.19 22.79 24.24
CA ALA A 435 14.30 23.91 24.52
C ALA A 435 14.75 24.70 25.76
N SER A 436 15.11 24.01 26.85
CA SER A 436 15.64 24.66 28.05
C SER A 436 16.95 25.40 27.79
N ARG A 437 17.86 24.82 26.99
CA ARG A 437 19.11 25.48 26.59
C ARG A 437 18.86 26.70 25.70
N LEU A 438 17.97 26.57 24.72
CA LEU A 438 17.60 27.68 23.83
C LEU A 438 16.96 28.82 24.61
N GLN A 439 16.08 28.52 25.56
CA GLN A 439 15.46 29.52 26.43
C GLN A 439 16.50 30.22 27.32
N ALA A 440 17.38 29.47 27.98
CA ALA A 440 18.47 30.06 28.77
C ALA A 440 19.41 30.93 27.92
N ARG A 441 19.65 30.55 26.66
CA ARG A 441 20.40 31.35 25.68
C ARG A 441 19.66 32.64 25.35
N GLN A 442 18.35 32.56 25.07
CA GLN A 442 17.53 33.72 24.74
C GLN A 442 17.49 34.71 25.92
N ASP A 443 17.34 34.22 27.14
CA ASP A 443 17.36 35.04 28.35
C ASP A 443 18.73 35.73 28.55
N LYS A 444 19.83 35.00 28.32
CA LYS A 444 21.18 35.57 28.41
C LYS A 444 21.42 36.62 27.32
N ALA A 445 21.01 36.37 26.08
CA ALA A 445 21.13 37.33 24.99
C ALA A 445 20.31 38.61 25.25
N LEU A 446 19.08 38.45 25.78
CA LEU A 446 18.24 39.58 26.20
C LEU A 446 18.89 40.37 27.35
N GLN A 447 19.54 39.71 28.31
CA GLN A 447 20.27 40.39 29.38
C GLN A 447 21.50 41.15 28.87
N THR A 448 22.31 40.55 27.98
CA THR A 448 23.46 41.23 27.37
C THR A 448 22.99 42.44 26.58
N LEU A 449 21.98 42.28 25.72
CA LEU A 449 21.42 43.39 24.94
C LEU A 449 20.85 44.50 25.83
N ALA A 450 20.14 44.14 26.91
CA ALA A 450 19.65 45.11 27.88
C ALA A 450 20.80 45.87 28.56
N GLY A 451 21.90 45.18 28.88
CA GLY A 451 23.11 45.77 29.45
C GLY A 451 23.80 46.73 28.48
N GLU A 452 23.99 46.31 27.22
CA GLU A 452 24.56 47.13 26.16
C GLU A 452 23.72 48.38 25.91
N ILE A 453 22.39 48.26 25.84
CA ILE A 453 21.49 49.41 25.67
C ILE A 453 21.62 50.38 26.84
N ASP A 454 21.69 49.90 28.09
CA ASP A 454 21.81 50.76 29.27
C ASP A 454 23.18 51.46 29.32
N GLU A 455 24.26 50.75 28.99
CA GLU A 455 25.59 51.36 28.87
C GLU A 455 25.66 52.38 27.74
N ASN A 456 25.11 52.06 26.57
CA ASN A 456 25.12 52.96 25.43
C ASN A 456 24.29 54.21 25.73
N ARG A 457 23.17 54.06 26.45
CA ARG A 457 22.37 55.18 26.97
C ARG A 457 23.16 56.03 27.95
N LYS A 458 23.84 55.43 28.94
CA LYS A 458 24.71 56.17 29.88
C LYS A 458 25.84 56.91 29.18
N ARG A 459 26.49 56.27 28.20
CA ARG A 459 27.54 56.91 27.39
C ARG A 459 26.98 58.05 26.54
N ALA A 460 25.80 57.88 25.96
CA ALA A 460 25.13 58.94 25.21
C ALA A 460 24.78 60.13 26.12
N ASP A 461 24.21 59.87 27.30
CA ASP A 461 23.89 60.91 28.29
C ASP A 461 25.15 61.65 28.76
N GLN A 462 26.26 60.93 29.00
CA GLN A 462 27.53 61.52 29.39
C GLN A 462 28.10 62.41 28.28
N LYS A 463 28.16 61.92 27.04
CA LYS A 463 28.59 62.71 25.88
C LYS A 463 27.73 63.94 25.66
N LEU A 464 26.41 63.80 25.84
CA LEU A 464 25.48 64.90 25.69
C LEU A 464 25.69 65.94 26.80
N SER A 465 25.93 65.51 28.03
CA SER A 465 26.30 66.41 29.14
C SER A 465 27.65 67.11 28.89
N GLU A 466 28.64 66.40 28.37
CA GLU A 466 29.96 66.97 28.04
C GLU A 466 29.86 67.98 26.91
N ALA A 467 29.11 67.66 25.85
CA ALA A 467 28.85 68.59 24.75
C ALA A 467 28.07 69.83 25.22
N LEU A 468 27.06 69.66 26.09
CA LEU A 468 26.32 70.77 26.67
C LEU A 468 27.20 71.64 27.57
N SER A 469 28.10 71.03 28.37
CA SER A 469 29.07 71.76 29.19
C SER A 469 30.07 72.53 28.33
N GLY A 470 30.63 71.90 27.30
CA GLY A 470 31.57 72.53 26.38
C GLY A 470 30.91 73.65 25.56
N ILE A 471 29.66 73.48 25.14
CA ILE A 471 28.88 74.56 24.52
C ILE A 471 28.69 75.70 25.53
N SER A 472 28.34 75.41 26.78
CA SER A 472 28.18 76.44 27.83
C SER A 472 29.47 77.21 28.08
N GLU A 473 30.59 76.53 28.22
CA GLU A 473 31.91 77.12 28.43
C GLU A 473 32.34 77.95 27.22
N ARG A 474 32.11 77.45 26.00
CA ARG A 474 32.36 78.20 24.77
C ARG A 474 31.45 79.42 24.63
N LEU A 475 30.20 79.32 25.08
CA LEU A 475 29.25 80.44 25.04
C LEU A 475 29.64 81.52 26.06
N GLU A 476 30.16 81.12 27.23
CA GLU A 476 30.74 82.02 28.23
C GLU A 476 32.07 82.65 27.75
N GLU A 477 32.93 81.88 27.08
CA GLU A 477 34.14 82.37 26.42
C GLU A 477 33.81 83.36 25.30
N VAL A 478 32.83 83.05 24.45
CA VAL A 478 32.35 83.95 23.40
C VAL A 478 31.70 85.18 24.02
N GLN A 479 30.95 85.04 25.11
CA GLN A 479 30.34 86.17 25.80
C GLN A 479 31.39 87.09 26.46
N THR A 480 32.45 86.52 27.04
CA THR A 480 33.57 87.28 27.61
C THR A 480 34.46 87.90 26.52
N GLN A 481 34.73 87.22 25.41
CA GLN A 481 35.36 87.78 24.20
C GLN A 481 34.51 88.90 23.59
N THR A 482 33.19 88.73 23.58
CA THR A 482 32.26 89.77 23.11
C THR A 482 32.25 90.95 24.08
N ALA A 483 32.25 90.72 25.40
CA ALA A 483 32.32 91.79 26.40
C ALA A 483 33.66 92.54 26.37
N THR A 484 34.77 91.82 26.15
CA THR A 484 36.12 92.40 26.04
C THR A 484 36.38 93.06 24.69
N SER A 485 35.70 92.69 23.61
CA SER A 485 35.73 93.42 22.33
C SER A 485 34.75 94.60 22.29
N LEU A 486 33.63 94.49 23.02
CA LEU A 486 32.73 95.62 23.27
C LEU A 486 33.36 96.66 24.21
N SER A 487 34.26 96.29 25.14
CA SER A 487 34.89 97.25 26.06
C SER A 487 35.75 98.33 25.36
N PRO A 488 36.61 98.02 24.37
CA PRO A 488 37.28 98.99 23.51
C PRO A 488 36.30 99.81 22.67
N ILE A 489 35.22 99.23 22.15
CA ILE A 489 34.21 99.97 21.38
C ILE A 489 33.42 100.92 22.28
N GLN A 490 33.07 100.50 23.49
CA GLN A 490 32.44 101.33 24.52
C GLN A 490 33.39 102.43 25.02
N LYS A 491 34.68 102.12 25.21
CA LYS A 491 35.73 103.12 25.50
C LYS A 491 35.97 104.05 24.32
N ALA A 492 35.89 103.56 23.08
CA ALA A 492 36.01 104.35 21.88
C ALA A 492 34.79 105.27 21.74
N MET A 493 33.56 104.78 21.95
CA MET A 493 32.35 105.59 22.02
C MET A 493 32.41 106.61 23.16
N ALA A 494 32.92 106.26 24.34
CA ALA A 494 33.12 107.19 25.45
C ALA A 494 34.20 108.24 25.14
N SER A 495 35.31 107.83 24.51
CA SER A 495 36.37 108.73 24.04
C SER A 495 35.94 109.60 22.88
N LEU A 496 35.04 109.10 22.02
CA LEU A 496 34.46 109.84 20.91
C LEU A 496 33.41 110.81 21.45
N ALA A 497 32.64 110.45 22.48
CA ALA A 497 31.76 111.36 23.21
C ALA A 497 32.54 112.47 23.90
N THR A 498 33.65 112.16 24.59
CA THR A 498 34.54 113.19 25.18
C THR A 498 35.30 114.00 24.12
N ARG A 499 35.64 113.40 22.97
CA ARG A 499 36.29 114.11 21.86
C ARG A 499 35.29 114.93 21.04
N LEU A 500 34.01 114.54 20.98
CA LEU A 500 32.92 115.37 20.48
C LEU A 500 32.66 116.53 21.45
N GLU A 501 32.64 116.28 22.75
CA GLU A 501 32.50 117.31 23.79
C GLU A 501 33.68 118.31 23.75
N MET A 502 34.91 117.83 23.51
CA MET A 502 36.09 118.69 23.32
C MET A 502 36.21 119.35 21.93
N LEU A 503 35.53 118.83 20.90
CA LEU A 503 35.45 119.45 19.56
C LEU A 503 34.27 120.41 19.42
N GLU A 504 33.25 120.29 20.27
CA GLU A 504 32.12 121.21 20.34
C GLU A 504 32.50 122.54 21.03
N ASP A 505 33.50 122.52 21.92
CA ASP A 505 33.99 123.71 22.66
C ASP A 505 35.04 124.57 21.91
N THR A 506 35.54 124.14 20.74
CA THR A 506 36.45 124.96 19.92
C THR A 506 36.13 124.86 18.42
N ALA A 507 35.39 125.88 17.95
CA ALA A 507 35.13 126.30 16.57
C ALA A 507 33.82 125.83 15.90
N ALA A 508 32.92 126.80 15.75
CA ALA A 508 31.84 126.83 14.77
C ALA A 508 32.36 127.24 13.35
N PRO A 509 31.48 127.47 12.36
CA PRO A 509 31.00 126.52 11.36
C PRO A 509 31.58 126.79 9.95
N PHE A 510 31.75 125.80 9.06
CA PHE A 510 31.73 126.05 7.60
C PHE A 510 31.39 124.81 6.77
N GLN A 511 30.70 125.09 5.66
CA GLN A 511 30.00 124.18 4.76
C GLN A 511 30.87 123.63 3.62
N SER A 512 30.42 122.47 3.14
CA SER A 512 30.39 121.97 1.75
C SER A 512 31.68 121.44 1.11
N ALA A 513 31.61 120.19 0.66
CA ALA A 513 31.81 119.85 -0.75
C ALA A 513 31.13 118.52 -1.09
N LYS A 514 30.13 118.58 -1.97
CA LYS A 514 29.55 117.45 -2.71
C LYS A 514 30.61 116.86 -3.66
N ALA A 515 30.71 115.54 -3.69
CA ALA A 515 31.16 114.80 -4.87
C ALA A 515 30.50 113.41 -4.89
N GLU A 516 29.43 113.29 -5.67
CA GLU A 516 29.00 112.04 -6.31
C GLU A 516 29.98 111.74 -7.46
N PRO A 517 30.23 110.47 -7.87
CA PRO A 517 29.18 109.72 -8.57
C PRO A 517 29.18 108.18 -8.43
N LYS A 518 27.97 107.63 -8.64
CA LYS A 518 27.57 106.54 -9.54
C LYS A 518 28.28 105.17 -9.53
N ASP A 519 27.45 104.18 -9.22
CA ASP A 519 27.05 103.06 -10.10
C ASP A 519 28.06 101.93 -10.36
N LEU A 520 27.81 100.79 -9.70
CA LEU A 520 27.83 99.45 -10.31
C LEU A 520 27.04 98.49 -9.39
N ALA A 521 25.74 98.36 -9.71
CA ALA A 521 25.03 97.09 -9.57
C ALA A 521 25.84 95.99 -10.30
N THR A 522 25.91 94.71 -9.93
CA THR A 522 24.86 93.73 -9.63
C THR A 522 25.56 92.45 -9.16
N MET A 523 25.08 91.80 -8.10
CA MET A 523 24.82 90.35 -8.09
C MET A 523 24.11 89.98 -6.79
N GLU A 524 22.80 90.20 -6.85
CA GLU A 524 21.79 89.54 -6.06
C GLU A 524 21.76 88.06 -6.48
N ALA A 525 22.24 87.18 -5.61
CA ALA A 525 22.04 85.73 -5.72
C ALA A 525 22.04 85.12 -4.30
N ILE A 526 21.13 85.63 -3.48
CA ILE A 526 20.57 84.88 -2.34
C ILE A 526 19.17 84.49 -2.79
N ASN A 527 19.05 83.29 -3.38
CA ASN A 527 17.86 82.44 -3.33
C ASN A 527 18.07 81.21 -4.21
N GLU A 528 18.94 80.30 -3.78
CA GLU A 528 18.93 78.92 -4.25
C GLU A 528 19.66 78.05 -3.24
N THR A 529 18.99 77.76 -2.12
CA THR A 529 19.38 76.67 -1.21
C THR A 529 18.20 76.06 -0.45
N ASP A 530 16.97 76.48 -0.76
CA ASP A 530 15.73 75.90 -0.23
C ASP A 530 15.10 74.88 -1.21
N ARG A 531 15.93 74.24 -2.05
CA ARG A 531 15.46 73.28 -3.07
C ARG A 531 16.33 72.03 -3.25
N LEU A 532 17.00 71.58 -2.18
CA LEU A 532 17.67 70.27 -2.13
C LEU A 532 17.37 69.54 -0.80
N LEU A 533 16.10 69.55 -0.40
CA LEU A 533 15.56 68.74 0.70
C LEU A 533 14.19 68.16 0.29
N GLU A 534 14.08 67.66 -0.94
CA GLU A 534 12.88 66.98 -1.41
C GLU A 534 13.21 65.98 -2.54
N GLU A 535 14.18 65.10 -2.28
CA GLU A 535 14.42 63.90 -3.10
C GLU A 535 15.19 62.88 -2.24
N PHE A 536 14.49 62.16 -1.36
CA PHE A 536 14.82 60.83 -0.81
C PHE A 536 13.71 60.36 0.15
N GLN A 537 12.45 60.54 -0.27
CA GLN A 537 11.31 59.79 0.26
C GLN A 537 10.62 59.14 -0.94
N GLU A 538 11.18 58.03 -1.39
CA GLU A 538 10.49 56.97 -2.13
C GLU A 538 11.53 55.88 -2.43
N ASP A 539 11.63 54.90 -1.54
CA ASP A 539 11.94 53.51 -1.87
C ASP A 539 11.75 52.68 -0.59
N ASP A 540 10.49 52.66 -0.14
CA ASP A 540 10.03 51.70 0.88
C ASP A 540 8.73 51.06 0.40
N THR A 541 8.83 50.37 -0.75
CA THR A 541 7.85 49.36 -1.18
C THR A 541 8.59 48.17 -1.79
N SER A 542 9.27 47.40 -0.94
CA SER A 542 9.64 46.01 -1.23
C SER A 542 9.04 45.11 -0.16
N SER A 543 7.71 45.15 -0.07
CA SER A 543 6.92 44.21 0.74
C SER A 543 5.67 43.82 -0.04
N ASP A 544 5.84 43.22 -1.22
CA ASP A 544 4.79 42.43 -1.84
C ASP A 544 5.37 41.50 -2.91
N LEU A 545 5.93 40.36 -2.47
CA LEU A 545 6.28 39.24 -3.34
C LEU A 545 6.45 38.02 -2.43
N LEU A 546 5.33 37.42 -2.05
CA LEU A 546 5.13 35.99 -1.75
C LEU A 546 3.66 35.82 -1.32
N ALA A 547 2.75 36.05 -2.26
CA ALA A 547 1.37 35.59 -2.16
C ALA A 547 1.24 34.33 -3.02
N ASP A 548 1.02 33.22 -2.31
CA ASP A 548 0.25 32.04 -2.68
C ASP A 548 -0.03 31.79 -4.17
N GLU A 549 0.72 30.86 -4.72
CA GLU A 549 0.20 29.95 -5.74
C GLU A 549 0.93 28.62 -5.56
N TYR A 550 0.31 27.65 -4.89
CA TYR A 550 0.28 26.23 -5.30
C TYR A 550 -0.58 25.40 -4.33
N ASP A 551 -1.31 24.48 -4.96
CA ASP A 551 -2.10 23.36 -4.49
C ASP A 551 -3.46 23.62 -3.82
N ALA A 552 -4.54 22.90 -4.14
CA ALA A 552 -4.95 22.00 -5.22
C ALA A 552 -6.20 21.33 -4.66
N GLU A 553 -7.16 21.08 -5.54
CA GLU A 553 -8.37 20.32 -5.26
C GLU A 553 -8.04 18.93 -4.70
N PHE A 554 -8.70 18.55 -3.61
CA PHE A 554 -8.86 17.15 -3.23
C PHE A 554 -10.21 16.66 -3.77
N GLU A 555 -10.15 15.73 -4.73
CA GLU A 555 -11.14 14.66 -4.91
C GLU A 555 -11.00 13.61 -3.80
#